data_AF-A0AAU9U6P3-F1
#
_entry.id   AF-A0AAU9U6P3-F1
#
_cell.length_a   1.000
_cell.length_b   1.000
_cell.length_c   1.000
_cell.angle_alpha   90.00
_cell.angle_beta   90.00
_cell.angle_gamma   90.00
#
_symmetry.space_group_name_H-M   'P 1'
#
loop_
_entity.id
_entity.type
_entity.pdbx_description
1 polymer ?
#
loop_
_entity_poly.entity_id
_entity_poly.type
_entity_poly.pdbx_seq_one_letter_code
_entity_poly.pdbx_strand_id
1 'polypeptide(L)'
;MCPANELFYPGDQKDDWICDCRPGYLYHPPSDACWAAYQRGPCATNEYLTLPKNTVIPVCTKNPCSADTLVPFRGQCLQLGSTAPCGVNKFPTEILWVNATTLNIECTQVNIDQQSVSNIHYKPEDIHCCPGCKRYIENKCPSTKS
;
A
#
# COMPACT_ATOMS: atom_id res chain seq x y z
N MET A 1 9.41 14.85 11.69
CA MET A 1 8.52 14.87 10.51
C MET A 1 8.86 13.67 9.66
N CYS A 2 7.87 12.89 9.21
CA CYS A 2 8.15 11.70 8.41
C CYS A 2 8.57 12.05 6.98
N PRO A 3 9.41 11.21 6.34
CA PRO A 3 9.70 11.28 4.91
C PRO A 3 8.45 11.22 4.03
N ALA A 4 8.63 11.52 2.74
CA ALA A 4 7.56 11.41 1.76
C ALA A 4 7.00 9.98 1.71
N ASN A 5 5.67 9.86 1.61
CA ASN A 5 4.93 8.60 1.60
C ASN A 5 5.01 7.76 2.90
N GLU A 6 5.46 8.37 4.00
CA GLU A 6 5.44 7.77 5.33
C GLU A 6 4.42 8.50 6.23
N LEU A 7 3.85 7.75 7.18
CA LEU A 7 2.96 8.28 8.22
C LEU A 7 3.54 7.97 9.60
N PHE A 8 3.07 8.72 10.60
CA PHE A 8 3.36 8.43 12.00
C PHE A 8 2.54 7.23 12.46
N TYR A 9 3.23 6.23 13.01
CA TYR A 9 2.65 5.09 13.68
C TYR A 9 3.06 5.10 15.15
N PRO A 10 2.17 4.68 16.07
CA PRO A 10 2.57 4.43 17.45
C PRO A 10 3.62 3.32 17.48
N GLY A 11 4.72 3.58 18.21
CA GLY A 11 5.77 2.61 18.50
C GLY A 11 5.40 1.71 19.69
N ASP A 12 6.37 0.92 20.16
CA ASP A 12 6.14 -0.09 21.22
C ASP A 12 6.04 0.53 22.63
N GLN A 13 6.31 1.83 22.77
CA GLN A 13 6.18 2.60 24.01
C GLN A 13 5.14 3.71 23.86
N LYS A 14 4.54 4.13 24.98
CA LYS A 14 3.43 5.09 25.04
C LYS A 14 3.68 6.43 24.33
N ASP A 15 4.95 6.81 24.17
CA ASP A 15 5.38 8.08 23.56
C ASP A 15 6.37 7.88 22.40
N ASP A 16 6.54 6.64 21.91
CA ASP A 16 7.36 6.36 20.73
C ASP A 16 6.54 6.56 19.47
N TRP A 17 7.04 7.39 18.56
CA TRP A 17 6.40 7.68 17.28
C TRP A 17 7.40 7.40 16.18
N ILE A 18 7.06 6.46 15.33
CA ILE A 18 7.92 5.98 14.27
C ILE A 18 7.29 6.27 12.92
N CYS A 19 8.13 6.49 11.92
CA CYS A 19 7.69 6.65 10.55
C CYS A 19 7.71 5.30 9.86
N ASP A 20 6.63 4.98 9.16
CA ASP A 20 6.55 3.80 8.31
C ASP A 20 5.75 4.12 7.04
N CYS A 21 5.88 3.26 6.03
CA CYS A 21 5.18 3.44 4.77
C CYS A 21 3.67 3.53 4.98
N ARG A 22 3.06 4.54 4.35
CA ARG A 22 1.61 4.70 4.38
C ARG A 22 0.89 3.48 3.76
N PRO A 23 -0.40 3.28 4.05
CA PRO A 23 -1.15 2.10 3.58
C PRO A 23 -1.06 1.91 2.05
N GLY A 24 -0.70 0.70 1.60
CA GLY A 24 -0.53 0.38 0.17
C GLY A 24 0.81 0.82 -0.45
N TYR A 25 1.76 1.28 0.38
CA TYR A 25 3.11 1.66 -0.05
C TYR A 25 4.13 0.64 0.44
N LEU A 26 5.15 0.41 -0.38
CA LEU A 26 6.21 -0.58 -0.16
C LEU A 26 7.53 0.15 0.04
N TYR A 27 8.29 -0.27 1.05
CA TYR A 27 9.63 0.25 1.29
C TYR A 27 10.60 -0.40 0.29
N HIS A 28 11.32 0.43 -0.47
CA HIS A 28 12.33 -0.01 -1.42
C HIS A 28 13.73 0.30 -0.86
N PRO A 29 14.45 -0.73 -0.35
CA PRO A 29 15.73 -0.51 0.34
C PRO A 29 16.79 0.23 -0.49
N PRO A 30 16.97 -0.03 -1.80
CA PRO A 30 17.99 0.68 -2.58
C PRO A 30 17.78 2.19 -2.68
N SER A 31 16.53 2.66 -2.57
CA SER A 31 16.21 4.11 -2.59
C SER A 31 15.94 4.69 -1.20
N ASP A 32 15.94 3.87 -0.15
CA ASP A 32 15.53 4.23 1.22
C ASP A 32 14.24 5.09 1.24
N ALA A 33 13.20 4.62 0.54
CA ALA A 33 11.95 5.37 0.38
C ALA A 33 10.74 4.45 0.18
N CYS A 34 9.56 4.95 0.53
CA CYS A 34 8.28 4.28 0.32
C CYS A 34 7.65 4.67 -1.02
N TRP A 35 7.18 3.67 -1.77
CA TRP A 35 6.58 3.83 -3.10
C TRP A 35 5.25 3.12 -3.20
N ALA A 36 4.30 3.68 -3.95
CA ALA A 36 2.99 3.06 -4.11
C ALA A 36 3.12 1.71 -4.82
N ALA A 37 2.46 0.68 -4.29
CA ALA A 37 2.34 -0.59 -5.01
C ALA A 37 1.55 -0.40 -6.31
N TYR A 38 1.89 -1.16 -7.34
CA TYR A 38 1.31 -1.10 -8.70
C TYR A 38 1.42 0.26 -9.40
N GLN A 39 2.35 1.10 -8.97
CA GLN A 39 2.80 2.28 -9.70
C GLN A 39 4.29 2.16 -10.01
N ARG A 40 4.78 2.96 -10.94
CA ARG A 40 6.17 2.90 -11.42
C ARG A 40 7.19 3.00 -10.29
N GLY A 41 7.06 4.02 -9.44
CA GLY A 41 8.02 4.29 -8.36
C GLY A 41 9.48 4.29 -8.84
N PRO A 42 10.37 3.44 -8.27
CA PRO A 42 11.77 3.34 -8.66
C PRO A 42 12.00 2.45 -9.90
N CYS A 43 10.95 1.82 -10.45
CA CYS A 43 11.05 0.88 -11.56
C CYS A 43 11.20 1.58 -12.92
N ALA A 44 11.57 0.79 -13.93
CA ALA A 44 11.72 1.28 -15.29
C ALA A 44 10.38 1.64 -15.93
N THR A 45 10.41 2.30 -17.10
CA THR A 45 9.21 2.57 -17.89
C THR A 45 8.50 1.25 -18.23
N ASN A 46 7.17 1.23 -18.11
CA ASN A 46 6.29 0.06 -18.27
C ASN A 46 6.43 -1.02 -17.19
N GLU A 47 7.08 -0.72 -16.07
CA GLU A 47 7.09 -1.56 -14.88
C GLU A 47 6.37 -0.87 -13.72
N TYR A 48 5.96 -1.67 -12.75
CA TYR A 48 5.47 -1.22 -11.46
C TYR A 48 6.14 -1.97 -10.31
N LEU A 49 6.05 -1.40 -9.11
CA LEU A 49 6.54 -2.06 -7.90
C LEU A 49 5.47 -3.00 -7.33
N THR A 50 5.83 -4.25 -7.08
CA THR A 50 4.95 -5.24 -6.43
C THR A 50 5.68 -5.97 -5.30
N LEU A 51 4.92 -6.57 -4.38
CA LEU A 51 5.46 -7.46 -3.37
C LEU A 51 5.01 -8.90 -3.66
N PRO A 52 5.90 -9.77 -4.14
CA PRO A 52 5.58 -11.18 -4.34
C PRO A 52 5.13 -11.84 -3.04
N LYS A 53 4.20 -12.79 -3.13
CA LYS A 53 3.72 -13.54 -1.96
C LYS A 53 4.90 -14.19 -1.23
N ASN A 54 4.87 -14.16 0.10
CA ASN A 54 5.89 -14.73 0.99
C ASN A 54 7.28 -14.10 0.83
N THR A 55 7.36 -12.87 0.33
CA THR A 55 8.61 -12.10 0.29
C THR A 55 8.47 -10.83 1.12
N VAL A 56 9.60 -10.29 1.54
CA VAL A 56 9.66 -9.02 2.28
C VAL A 56 10.19 -7.87 1.42
N ILE A 57 10.86 -8.19 0.31
CA ILE A 57 11.50 -7.20 -0.56
C ILE A 57 10.64 -7.01 -1.81
N PRO A 58 10.18 -5.79 -2.11
CA PRO A 58 9.42 -5.53 -3.32
C PRO A 58 10.31 -5.60 -4.56
N VAL A 59 9.70 -5.93 -5.69
CA VAL A 59 10.40 -6.10 -6.97
C VAL A 59 9.69 -5.35 -8.09
N CYS A 60 10.45 -4.94 -9.09
CA CYS A 60 9.91 -4.36 -10.31
C CYS A 60 9.39 -5.47 -11.22
N THR A 61 8.16 -5.28 -11.70
CA THR A 61 7.47 -6.24 -12.56
C THR A 61 6.83 -5.53 -13.71
N LYS A 62 6.76 -6.17 -14.88
CA LYS A 62 6.14 -5.60 -16.07
C LYS A 62 4.67 -5.28 -15.80
N ASN A 63 4.27 -4.04 -16.09
CA ASN A 63 2.88 -3.64 -16.07
C ASN A 63 2.22 -4.09 -17.39
N PRO A 64 1.26 -5.04 -17.38
CA PRO A 64 0.60 -5.51 -18.60
C PRO A 64 -0.21 -4.40 -19.29
N CYS A 65 -0.58 -3.34 -18.58
CA CYS A 65 -1.34 -2.21 -19.10
C CYS A 65 -0.47 -1.13 -19.76
N SER A 66 0.86 -1.25 -19.69
CA SER A 66 1.84 -0.38 -20.38
C SER A 66 1.67 1.13 -20.13
N ALA A 67 0.95 1.51 -19.08
CA ALA A 67 0.76 2.89 -18.66
C ALA A 67 0.76 2.93 -17.13
N ASP A 68 1.50 3.88 -16.55
CA ASP A 68 1.51 4.06 -15.11
C ASP A 68 0.09 4.30 -14.59
N THR A 69 -0.21 3.84 -13.38
CA THR A 69 -1.55 3.90 -12.74
C THR A 69 -2.68 3.08 -13.37
N LEU A 70 -2.48 2.48 -14.56
CA LEU A 70 -3.38 1.46 -15.08
C LEU A 70 -2.97 0.07 -14.58
N VAL A 71 -3.94 -0.67 -14.05
CA VAL A 71 -3.74 -2.01 -13.47
C VAL A 71 -4.70 -3.03 -14.09
N PRO A 72 -4.29 -4.30 -14.19
CA PRO A 72 -5.19 -5.36 -14.61
C PRO A 72 -6.26 -5.61 -13.54
N PHE A 73 -7.52 -5.41 -13.88
CA PHE A 73 -8.66 -5.71 -13.03
C PHE A 73 -9.81 -6.27 -13.86
N ARG A 74 -10.28 -7.47 -13.50
CA ARG A 74 -11.37 -8.19 -14.20
C ARG A 74 -11.17 -8.29 -15.73
N GLY A 75 -9.93 -8.53 -16.16
CA GLY A 75 -9.57 -8.68 -17.57
C GLY A 75 -9.44 -7.38 -18.37
N GLN A 76 -9.53 -6.22 -17.70
CA GLN A 76 -9.37 -4.90 -18.31
C GLN A 76 -8.24 -4.12 -17.64
N CYS A 77 -7.71 -3.12 -18.35
CA CYS A 77 -6.79 -2.15 -17.78
C CYS A 77 -7.58 -0.96 -17.25
N LEU A 78 -7.56 -0.77 -15.93
CA LEU A 78 -8.39 0.22 -15.25
C LEU A 78 -7.53 1.14 -14.38
N GLN A 79 -8.01 2.38 -14.26
CA GLN A 79 -7.32 3.45 -13.55
C GLN A 79 -7.44 3.27 -12.03
N LEU A 80 -6.30 3.20 -11.34
CA LEU A 80 -6.25 3.31 -9.88
C LEU A 80 -6.86 4.65 -9.43
N GLY A 81 -7.65 4.59 -8.35
CA GLY A 81 -8.40 5.73 -7.81
C GLY A 81 -9.77 5.94 -8.46
N SER A 82 -10.14 5.15 -9.46
CA SER A 82 -11.45 5.27 -10.12
C SER A 82 -12.57 4.60 -9.32
N THR A 83 -13.73 5.27 -9.21
CA THR A 83 -14.98 4.70 -8.68
C THR A 83 -15.72 3.84 -9.71
N ALA A 84 -15.47 4.05 -11.01
CA ALA A 84 -16.21 3.43 -12.10
C ALA A 84 -16.31 1.89 -12.01
N PRO A 85 -15.22 1.13 -11.76
CA PRO A 85 -15.31 -0.34 -11.66
C PRO A 85 -15.94 -0.85 -10.36
N CYS A 86 -16.12 0.04 -9.36
CA CYS A 86 -16.61 -0.30 -8.03
C CYS A 86 -18.08 0.08 -7.80
N GLY A 87 -18.63 0.92 -8.67
CA GLY A 87 -20.02 1.39 -8.64
C GLY A 87 -20.14 2.80 -8.08
N VAL A 88 -20.72 3.70 -8.87
CA VAL A 88 -20.74 5.15 -8.60
C VAL A 88 -21.73 5.59 -7.50
N ASN A 89 -22.64 4.71 -7.07
CA ASN A 89 -23.71 5.02 -6.10
C ASN A 89 -23.65 4.14 -4.85
N LYS A 90 -22.49 3.58 -4.52
CA LYS A 90 -22.30 2.85 -3.26
C LYS A 90 -21.95 3.81 -2.13
N PHE A 91 -22.58 3.59 -0.98
CA PHE A 91 -22.20 4.22 0.28
C PHE A 91 -21.83 3.14 1.29
N PRO A 92 -20.61 3.17 1.87
CA PRO A 92 -19.55 4.15 1.60
C PRO A 92 -18.95 3.98 0.19
N THR A 93 -18.38 5.08 -0.35
CA THR A 93 -17.80 5.08 -1.69
C THR A 93 -16.57 4.16 -1.74
N GLU A 94 -16.53 3.33 -2.78
CA GLU A 94 -15.40 2.45 -3.08
C GLU A 94 -14.66 2.95 -4.31
N ILE A 95 -13.32 2.84 -4.29
CA ILE A 95 -12.46 3.11 -5.43
C ILE A 95 -11.59 1.90 -5.72
N LEU A 96 -11.18 1.75 -6.97
CA LEU A 96 -10.19 0.75 -7.37
C LEU A 96 -8.84 1.14 -6.79
N TRP A 97 -8.37 0.43 -5.77
CA TRP A 97 -7.13 0.75 -5.09
C TRP A 97 -6.42 -0.50 -4.56
N VAL A 98 -5.23 -0.32 -4.00
CA VAL A 98 -4.45 -1.38 -3.37
C VAL A 98 -4.98 -1.59 -1.95
N ASN A 99 -5.41 -2.81 -1.63
CA ASN A 99 -5.69 -3.18 -0.25
C ASN A 99 -4.39 -3.19 0.57
N ALA A 100 -4.33 -2.38 1.62
CA ALA A 100 -3.12 -2.19 2.43
C ALA A 100 -2.67 -3.43 3.22
N THR A 101 -3.55 -4.40 3.42
CA THR A 101 -3.26 -5.66 4.14
C THR A 101 -2.88 -6.77 3.18
N THR A 102 -3.60 -6.92 2.07
CA THR A 102 -3.40 -8.04 1.13
C THR A 102 -2.50 -7.69 -0.05
N LEU A 103 -2.28 -6.39 -0.29
CA LEU A 103 -1.61 -5.84 -1.47
C LEU A 103 -2.21 -6.29 -2.81
N ASN A 104 -3.49 -6.64 -2.81
CA ASN A 104 -4.23 -6.92 -4.03
C ASN A 104 -4.92 -5.65 -4.54
N ILE A 105 -5.15 -5.60 -5.86
CA ILE A 105 -6.03 -4.59 -6.47
C ILE A 105 -7.48 -5.01 -6.28
N GLU A 106 -8.25 -4.17 -5.60
CA GLU A 106 -9.66 -4.41 -5.34
C GLU A 106 -10.44 -3.10 -5.18
N CYS A 107 -11.76 -3.21 -5.03
CA CYS A 107 -12.60 -2.09 -4.67
C CYS A 107 -12.49 -1.88 -3.16
N THR A 108 -11.72 -0.88 -2.76
CA THR A 108 -11.51 -0.51 -1.36
C THR A 108 -12.35 0.71 -1.04
N GLN A 109 -12.90 0.72 0.15
CA GLN A 109 -13.59 1.90 0.66
C GLN A 109 -12.58 3.02 0.92
N VAL A 110 -13.01 4.27 0.80
CA VAL A 110 -12.19 5.45 1.13
C VAL A 110 -12.46 5.83 2.59
N ASN A 111 -11.42 5.85 3.42
CA ASN A 111 -11.52 6.42 4.77
C ASN A 111 -11.05 7.88 4.75
N ILE A 112 -12.01 8.81 4.75
CA ILE A 112 -11.76 10.25 4.62
C ILE A 112 -11.07 10.81 5.87
N ASP A 113 -11.29 10.19 7.05
CA ASP A 113 -10.81 10.71 8.35
C ASP A 113 -9.30 10.52 8.54
N GLN A 114 -8.69 9.58 7.83
CA GLN A 114 -7.24 9.29 7.92
C GLN A 114 -6.43 9.81 6.73
N GLN A 115 -7.04 10.59 5.82
CA GLN A 115 -6.42 10.99 4.54
C GLN A 115 -5.82 9.79 3.78
N SER A 116 -6.40 8.59 3.95
CA SER A 116 -5.89 7.33 3.41
C SER A 116 -6.98 6.60 2.65
N VAL A 117 -6.64 6.13 1.45
CA VAL A 117 -7.44 5.14 0.75
C VAL A 117 -7.09 3.79 1.35
N SER A 118 -7.79 3.45 2.42
CA SER A 118 -7.66 2.17 3.13
C SER A 118 -9.05 1.64 3.42
N ASN A 119 -9.20 0.31 3.46
CA ASN A 119 -10.43 -0.33 3.93
C ASN A 119 -10.89 0.34 5.23
N ILE A 120 -12.19 0.57 5.43
CA ILE A 120 -12.74 1.23 6.63
C ILE A 120 -12.35 0.49 7.94
N HIS A 121 -11.91 -0.76 7.81
CA HIS A 121 -11.36 -1.60 8.88
C HIS A 121 -9.83 -1.48 9.04
N TYR A 122 -9.19 -0.47 8.45
CA TYR A 122 -7.80 -0.16 8.72
C TYR A 122 -7.71 0.49 10.10
N LYS A 123 -7.59 -0.34 11.13
CA LYS A 123 -7.13 0.14 12.43
C LYS A 123 -5.60 0.12 12.41
N PRO A 124 -4.93 1.26 12.68
CA PRO A 124 -3.49 1.30 12.91
C PRO A 124 -3.04 0.27 13.97
N GLU A 125 -3.96 -0.13 14.85
CA GLU A 125 -3.83 -1.08 15.95
C GLU A 125 -3.81 -2.56 15.48
N ASP A 126 -4.51 -2.88 14.39
CA ASP A 126 -4.74 -4.26 13.92
C ASP A 126 -3.62 -4.77 12.99
N ILE A 127 -2.79 -3.88 12.46
CA ILE A 127 -1.63 -4.22 11.63
C ILE A 127 -0.38 -4.08 12.47
N HIS A 128 -0.03 -5.16 13.17
CA HIS A 128 1.25 -5.25 13.88
C HIS A 128 2.46 -5.15 12.92
N CYS A 129 2.27 -5.40 11.61
CA CYS A 129 3.11 -4.90 10.52
C CYS A 129 2.47 -5.09 9.13
N CYS A 130 2.50 -4.06 8.28
CA CYS A 130 2.01 -4.17 6.90
C CYS A 130 3.05 -4.88 6.01
N PRO A 131 2.62 -5.70 5.04
CA PRO A 131 3.58 -6.42 4.20
C PRO A 131 4.47 -5.47 3.39
N GLY A 132 5.78 -5.69 3.42
CA GLY A 132 6.77 -4.92 2.65
C GLY A 132 6.98 -3.49 3.14
N CYS A 133 6.53 -3.14 4.35
CA CYS A 133 6.82 -1.85 4.97
C CYS A 133 8.27 -1.78 5.50
N LYS A 134 8.69 -0.57 5.89
CA LYS A 134 10.08 -0.33 6.32
C LYS A 134 10.40 -1.12 7.58
N ARG A 135 9.48 -1.14 8.54
CA ARG A 135 9.62 -1.92 9.78
C ARG A 135 9.67 -3.42 9.53
N TYR A 136 8.93 -3.92 8.55
CA TYR A 136 8.91 -5.34 8.18
C TYR A 136 10.23 -5.80 7.58
N ILE A 137 10.80 -4.99 6.69
CA ILE A 137 12.12 -5.25 6.10
C ILE A 137 13.25 -5.11 7.15
N GLU A 138 13.15 -4.16 8.06
CA GLU A 138 14.15 -3.93 9.12
C GLU A 138 14.06 -4.92 10.30
N ASN A 139 13.16 -5.90 10.26
CA ASN A 139 12.87 -6.81 11.38
C ASN A 139 12.46 -6.08 12.69
N LYS A 140 11.86 -4.90 12.57
CA LYS A 140 11.34 -4.09 13.70
C LYS A 140 9.83 -4.27 13.91
N CYS A 141 9.31 -5.39 13.42
CA CYS A 141 7.95 -5.83 13.66
C CYS A 141 7.96 -6.72 14.89
N PRO A 142 7.24 -6.39 15.97
CA PRO A 142 7.03 -7.33 17.04
C PRO A 142 6.30 -8.53 16.46
N SER A 143 7.01 -9.65 16.28
CA SER A 143 6.37 -10.94 16.10
C SER A 143 5.39 -11.10 17.26
N THR A 144 4.11 -11.33 16.93
CA THR A 144 3.05 -11.64 17.90
C THR A 144 3.62 -12.46 19.05
N LYS A 145 3.47 -11.95 20.28
CA LYS A 145 3.75 -12.74 21.48
C LYS A 145 3.05 -14.09 21.36
N SER A 146 3.81 -15.12 21.72
CA SER A 146 3.40 -16.51 21.93
C SER A 146 2.12 -16.66 22.75
#